data_AF-A0AAW4W2J4-F1
#
_entry.id   AF-A0AAW4W2J4-F1
#
_cell.length_a   1.000
_cell.length_b   1.000
_cell.length_c   1.000
_cell.angle_alpha   90.00
_cell.angle_beta   90.00
_cell.angle_gamma   90.00
#
_symmetry.space_group_name_H-M   'P 1'
#
loop_
_entity.id
_entity.type
_entity.pdbx_description
1 polymer ?
#
loop_
_entity_poly.entity_id
_entity_poly.type
_entity_poly.pdbx_seq_one_letter_code
_entity_poly.pdbx_strand_id
1 'polypeptide(L)'
;NAYEHIEEVMPKRAKNKLEEFYDQGVLSKELATIKLDCPIELSFEDAKFNDIFTGEAYQLLKQLEFKSVLKKFDGEHGEEFSV
;
A
#
# COMPACT_ATOMS: atom_id res chain seq x y z
N ASN A 1 -22.44 -17.94 -9.86
CA ASN A 1 -21.01 -17.79 -10.21
C ASN A 1 -20.81 -18.18 -11.68
N ALA A 2 -19.90 -17.56 -12.43
CA ALA A 2 -19.67 -17.89 -13.86
C ALA A 2 -19.27 -19.37 -14.08
N TYR A 3 -18.58 -19.97 -13.11
CA TYR A 3 -18.24 -21.40 -13.13
C TYR A 3 -19.44 -22.31 -12.85
N GLU A 4 -20.44 -21.88 -12.07
CA GLU A 4 -21.67 -22.65 -11.84
C GLU A 4 -22.55 -22.73 -13.10
N HIS A 5 -22.44 -21.73 -13.99
CA HIS A 5 -23.17 -21.64 -15.26
C HIS A 5 -22.26 -21.86 -16.47
N ILE A 6 -21.24 -22.72 -16.32
CA ILE A 6 -20.19 -22.90 -17.32
C ILE A 6 -20.68 -23.40 -18.68
N GLU A 7 -21.79 -24.15 -18.69
CA GLU A 7 -22.44 -24.63 -19.91
C GLU A 7 -23.04 -23.52 -20.77
N GLU A 8 -23.38 -22.38 -20.16
CA GLU A 8 -23.93 -21.21 -20.84
C GLU A 8 -22.80 -20.29 -21.39
N VAL A 9 -21.53 -20.58 -21.05
CA VAL A 9 -20.38 -19.77 -21.46
C VAL A 9 -20.02 -20.05 -22.91
N MET A 10 -20.26 -19.04 -23.76
CA MET A 10 -19.88 -19.03 -25.16
C MET A 10 -18.90 -17.88 -25.44
N PRO A 11 -17.87 -18.08 -26.28
CA PRO A 11 -17.59 -19.26 -27.11
C PRO A 11 -16.91 -20.42 -26.35
N LYS A 12 -16.94 -21.64 -26.93
CA LYS A 12 -16.35 -22.87 -26.34
C LYS A 12 -14.91 -22.74 -25.87
N ARG A 13 -14.10 -21.89 -26.52
CA ARG A 13 -12.73 -21.58 -26.09
C ARG A 13 -12.68 -20.90 -24.71
N ALA A 14 -13.63 -20.00 -24.43
CA ALA A 14 -13.73 -19.34 -23.13
C ALA A 14 -14.18 -20.33 -22.06
N LYS A 15 -15.16 -21.19 -22.36
CA LYS A 15 -15.59 -22.29 -21.49
C LYS A 15 -14.41 -23.18 -21.08
N ASN A 16 -13.67 -23.73 -22.05
CA ASN A 16 -12.55 -24.62 -21.77
C ASN A 16 -11.46 -23.95 -20.91
N LYS A 17 -11.16 -22.67 -21.17
CA LYS A 17 -10.19 -21.92 -20.36
C LYS A 17 -10.69 -21.69 -18.94
N LEU A 18 -11.98 -21.40 -18.77
CA LEU A 18 -12.58 -21.22 -17.46
C LEU A 18 -12.51 -22.52 -16.66
N GLU A 19 -12.77 -23.68 -17.30
CA GLU A 19 -12.62 -25.00 -16.69
C GLU A 19 -11.17 -25.30 -16.30
N GLU A 20 -10.22 -25.10 -17.23
CA GLU A 20 -8.80 -25.44 -17.05
C GLU A 20 -8.13 -24.60 -15.94
N PHE A 21 -8.52 -23.33 -15.79
CA PHE A 21 -7.86 -22.38 -14.89
C PHE A 21 -8.74 -21.92 -13.71
N TYR A 22 -9.87 -22.57 -13.46
CA TYR A 22 -10.78 -22.15 -12.39
C TYR A 22 -10.09 -22.08 -11.03
N ASP A 23 -9.41 -23.14 -10.63
CA ASP A 23 -8.73 -23.23 -9.33
C ASP A 23 -7.63 -22.16 -9.19
N GLN A 24 -6.92 -21.87 -10.28
CA GLN A 24 -5.94 -20.78 -10.32
C GLN A 24 -6.63 -19.41 -10.16
N GLY A 25 -7.81 -19.22 -10.74
CA GLY A 25 -8.61 -18.01 -10.58
C GLY A 25 -9.14 -17.85 -9.16
N VAL A 26 -9.58 -18.92 -8.51
CA VAL A 26 -10.02 -18.92 -7.12
C VAL A 26 -8.86 -18.56 -6.19
N LEU A 27 -7.70 -19.21 -6.36
CA LEU A 27 -6.49 -18.90 -5.61
C LEU A 27 -6.02 -17.47 -5.87
N SER A 28 -6.04 -17.01 -7.12
CA SER A 28 -5.67 -15.64 -7.47
C SER A 28 -6.58 -14.61 -6.79
N LYS A 29 -7.89 -14.91 -6.68
CA LYS A 29 -8.83 -14.06 -5.94
C LYS A 29 -8.47 -14.03 -4.45
N GLU A 30 -8.22 -15.17 -3.84
CA GLU A 30 -7.83 -15.22 -2.42
C GLU A 30 -6.58 -14.39 -2.16
N LEU A 31 -5.53 -14.58 -2.96
CA LEU A 31 -4.26 -13.87 -2.81
C LEU A 31 -4.36 -12.36 -3.06
N ALA A 32 -5.21 -11.94 -4.00
CA ALA A 32 -5.41 -10.53 -4.31
C ALA A 32 -6.42 -9.84 -3.36
N THR A 33 -7.16 -10.61 -2.56
CA THR A 33 -8.14 -10.05 -1.62
C THR A 33 -7.39 -9.39 -0.46
N ILE A 34 -7.68 -8.10 -0.24
CA ILE A 34 -7.10 -7.36 0.89
C ILE A 34 -7.61 -7.97 2.19
N LYS A 35 -6.66 -8.34 3.07
CA LYS A 35 -6.96 -8.82 4.41
C LYS A 35 -7.29 -7.64 5.34
N LEU A 36 -8.55 -7.51 5.73
CA LEU A 36 -9.03 -6.43 6.61
C LEU A 36 -8.98 -6.80 8.10
N ASP A 37 -8.89 -8.09 8.41
CA ASP A 37 -8.83 -8.66 9.76
C ASP A 37 -7.39 -9.04 10.16
N CYS A 38 -6.42 -8.23 9.73
CA CYS A 38 -5.03 -8.39 10.17
C CYS A 38 -4.96 -8.15 11.70
N PRO A 39 -4.28 -9.02 12.48
CA PRO A 39 -4.09 -8.86 13.92
C PRO A 39 -3.03 -7.78 14.20
N ILE A 40 -3.31 -6.56 13.75
CA ILE A 40 -2.48 -5.39 13.97
C ILE A 40 -3.24 -4.53 14.97
N GLU A 41 -2.63 -4.30 16.13
CA GLU A 41 -3.12 -3.33 17.10
C GLU A 41 -2.77 -1.94 16.58
N LEU A 42 -3.72 -1.30 15.89
CA LEU A 42 -3.58 0.06 15.40
C LEU A 42 -4.83 0.85 15.79
N SER A 43 -4.66 1.86 16.65
CA SER A 43 -5.72 2.83 16.89
C SER A 43 -5.61 3.98 15.88
N PHE A 44 -6.74 4.62 15.57
CA PHE A 44 -6.73 5.84 14.75
C PHE A 44 -5.95 6.99 15.43
N GLU A 45 -5.76 6.93 16.75
CA GLU A 45 -4.96 7.92 17.46
C GLU A 45 -3.46 7.77 17.15
N ASP A 46 -2.99 6.52 17.05
CA ASP A 46 -1.60 6.21 16.66
C ASP A 46 -1.31 6.62 15.21
N ALA A 47 -2.34 6.66 14.37
CA ALA A 47 -2.24 7.02 12.96
C ALA A 47 -2.39 8.53 12.68
N LYS A 48 -2.49 9.39 13.71
CA LYS A 48 -2.57 10.84 13.53
C LYS A 48 -1.32 11.35 12.81
N PHE A 49 -1.53 12.12 11.75
CA PHE A 49 -0.45 12.80 11.05
C PHE A 49 0.03 13.98 11.89
N ASN A 50 1.23 13.86 12.45
CA ASN A 50 1.89 14.92 13.20
C ASN A 50 2.89 15.67 12.30
N ASP A 51 3.49 16.73 12.84
CA ASP A 51 4.55 17.43 12.13
C ASP A 51 5.74 16.50 11.83
N ILE A 52 6.17 16.53 10.57
CA ILE A 52 7.28 15.73 10.04
C ILE A 52 8.58 16.53 9.97
N PHE A 53 8.51 17.86 10.13
CA PHE A 53 9.67 18.73 10.19
C PHE A 53 10.19 18.78 11.63
N THR A 54 10.70 17.65 12.12
CA THR A 54 11.31 17.57 13.45
C THR A 54 12.83 17.67 13.38
N GLY A 55 13.46 18.11 14.46
CA GLY A 55 14.93 18.20 14.53
C GLY A 55 15.60 16.84 14.35
N GLU A 56 14.99 15.78 14.87
CA GLU A 56 15.45 14.40 14.70
C GLU A 56 15.42 13.97 13.23
N ALA A 57 14.33 14.27 12.52
CA ALA A 57 14.22 14.00 11.08
C ALA A 57 15.26 14.81 10.29
N TYR A 58 15.49 16.09 10.62
CA TYR A 58 16.51 16.91 9.98
C TYR A 58 17.92 16.32 10.14
N GLN A 59 18.30 15.93 11.36
CA GLN A 59 19.62 15.32 11.62
C GLN A 59 19.80 14.01 10.85
N LEU A 60 18.78 13.14 10.84
CA LEU A 60 18.81 11.89 10.09
C LEU A 60 18.98 12.15 8.58
N LEU A 61 18.19 13.07 8.02
CA LEU A 61 18.26 13.44 6.60
C LEU A 61 19.59 14.10 6.23
N LYS A 62 20.23 14.83 7.16
CA LYS A 62 21.56 15.42 7.01
C LYS A 62 22.64 14.34 6.98
N GLN A 63 22.57 13.36 7.88
CA GLN A 63 23.47 12.20 7.88
C GLN A 63 23.34 11.36 6.61
N LEU A 64 22.12 11.22 6.08
CA LEU A 64 21.83 10.49 4.84
C LEU A 64 22.08 11.33 3.57
N GLU A 65 22.53 12.57 3.71
CA GLU A 65 22.80 13.51 2.62
C GLU A 65 21.60 13.79 1.67
N PHE A 66 20.36 13.79 2.17
CA PHE A 66 19.17 14.09 1.37
C PHE A 66 18.99 15.60 1.15
N LYS A 67 19.95 16.21 0.45
CA LYS A 67 20.11 17.66 0.26
C LYS A 67 18.88 18.36 -0.36
N SER A 68 18.11 17.68 -1.21
CA SER A 68 16.89 18.23 -1.79
C SER A 68 15.73 18.30 -0.80
N VAL A 69 15.66 17.34 0.13
CA VAL A 69 14.63 17.26 1.17
C VAL A 69 14.94 18.25 2.29
N LEU A 70 16.21 18.40 2.65
CA LEU A 70 16.66 19.37 3.66
C LEU A 70 16.21 20.81 3.34
N LYS A 71 16.20 21.19 2.06
CA LYS A 71 15.70 22.51 1.61
C LYS A 71 14.24 22.78 1.98
N LYS A 72 13.47 21.73 2.29
CA LYS A 72 12.07 21.86 2.73
C LYS A 72 11.94 22.22 4.20
N PHE A 73 13.01 22.03 4.98
CA PHE A 73 13.07 22.43 6.40
C PHE A 73 13.37 23.92 6.56
N ASP A 74 13.93 24.58 5.53
CA ASP A 74 14.31 26.01 5.52
C ASP A 74 13.10 27.00 5.47
N GLY A 75 11.86 26.50 5.59
CA GLY A 75 10.62 27.29 5.58
C GLY A 75 10.26 27.85 6.97
N GLU A 76 8.99 27.69 7.40
CA GLU A 76 8.51 28.15 8.73
C GLU A 76 9.30 27.56 9.91
N HIS A 77 10.00 26.44 9.70
CA HIS A 77 10.81 25.75 10.70
C HIS A 77 12.32 26.04 10.61
N GLY A 78 12.75 26.88 9.65
CA GLY A 78 14.17 27.11 9.38
C GLY A 78 14.95 27.73 10.55
N GLU A 79 14.27 28.47 11.43
CA GLU A 79 14.87 29.06 12.63
C GLU A 79 15.10 28.02 13.75
N GLU A 80 14.27 26.97 13.84
CA GLU A 80 14.36 25.92 14.88
C GLU A 80 15.55 24.97 14.69
N PHE A 81 16.09 24.85 13.47
CA PHE A 81 17.22 23.97 13.15
C PHE A 81 18.56 24.70 13.05
N SER A 82 18.59 26.01 13.34
CA SER A 82 19.75 26.90 13.17
C SER A 82 20.68 27.02 14.39
N VAL A 83 20.48 26.20 15.43
CA VAL A 83 21.32 26.17 16.65
C VAL A 83 22.41 25.09 16.57
#